data_AF-A0A3L7U2B7-F1
#
_entry.id   AF-A0A3L7U2B7-F1
#
_cell.length_a   1.000
_cell.length_b   1.000
_cell.length_c   1.000
_cell.angle_alpha   90.00
_cell.angle_beta   90.00
_cell.angle_gamma   90.00
#
_symmetry.space_group_name_H-M   'P 1'
#
loop_
_entity.id
_entity.type
_entity.pdbx_description
1 polymer ?
#
loop_
_entity_poly.entity_id
_entity_poly.type
_entity_poly.pdbx_seq_one_letter_code
_entity_poly.pdbx_strand_id
1 'polypeptide(L)'
;MTDLLRRGRLEVETDLLLGVEEVLLLPGVTASSVQTVASTTVGNSVRASAPAVARGFDSALFATGRNSTPPIVVSGSDDGPARRPTPERSVARVADSNVPTGIASISTGVVTEIIAPIVDRIVPPAGSSRADQLAALEQMHASLCAHCNNSAAHRNLVFGEGPADAELVFVGESPNESEDEQGRPFVGRAGEKLDEMIAAMGLARSEVYLANVIKCRPPENHATLALEVDRCGPYLLAQLSIIRPKVIVTLGGPATKLLVASELGITRLRGNFVSLKLGVAQGEPFEVQVMPTFHPAYLLRSYTVETRAQVWEDLKKVLSALGRSLPARK
;
A
#
# COMPACT_ATOMS: atom_id res chain seq x y z
N MET A 1 -64.07 11.86 21.12
CA MET A 1 -63.98 13.10 21.92
C MET A 1 -64.28 12.72 23.35
N THR A 2 -63.40 13.14 24.26
CA THR A 2 -63.47 13.04 25.74
C THR A 2 -62.67 11.89 26.42
N ASP A 3 -61.44 12.29 26.82
CA ASP A 3 -60.66 12.04 28.04
C ASP A 3 -60.35 10.61 28.55
N LEU A 4 -59.09 10.20 28.73
CA LEU A 4 -57.98 10.66 29.60
C LEU A 4 -57.99 10.04 31.03
N LEU A 5 -56.83 9.46 31.35
CA LEU A 5 -56.27 9.11 32.68
C LEU A 5 -56.67 7.76 33.31
N ARG A 6 -55.72 6.80 33.31
CA ARG A 6 -54.97 6.42 34.53
C ARG A 6 -53.94 5.29 34.32
N ARG A 7 -52.73 5.59 34.85
CA ARG A 7 -51.80 4.72 35.61
C ARG A 7 -50.88 3.76 34.85
N GLY A 8 -49.57 3.94 35.10
CA GLY A 8 -48.52 2.95 34.82
C GLY A 8 -47.10 3.53 34.75
N ARG A 9 -46.62 4.18 35.83
CA ARG A 9 -45.23 4.59 36.04
C ARG A 9 -44.54 3.53 36.89
N LEU A 10 -43.45 2.92 36.41
CA LEU A 10 -42.37 2.25 37.17
C LEU A 10 -41.14 2.30 36.25
N GLU A 11 -40.25 3.27 36.43
CA GLU A 11 -39.09 3.28 37.33
C GLU A 11 -37.81 2.82 36.61
N VAL A 12 -36.80 3.68 36.80
CA VAL A 12 -35.48 3.67 36.22
C VAL A 12 -34.58 2.99 37.24
N GLU A 13 -33.82 1.98 36.84
CA GLU A 13 -32.70 1.51 37.65
C GLU A 13 -31.47 1.34 36.75
N THR A 14 -30.55 2.27 36.97
CA THR A 14 -29.14 2.20 36.60
C THR A 14 -28.47 1.15 37.47
N ASP A 15 -27.69 0.24 36.89
CA ASP A 15 -26.45 -0.17 37.53
C ASP A 15 -25.39 -0.69 36.55
N LEU A 16 -24.16 -0.29 36.87
CA LEU A 16 -22.91 -0.49 36.16
C LEU A 16 -22.27 -1.84 36.51
N LEU A 17 -21.45 -2.34 35.57
CA LEU A 17 -20.20 -3.12 35.76
C LEU A 17 -20.29 -4.58 36.27
N LEU A 18 -19.95 -5.54 35.39
CA LEU A 18 -18.70 -6.33 35.41
C LEU A 18 -18.83 -7.63 34.58
N GLY A 19 -17.87 -7.88 33.69
CA GLY A 19 -17.18 -9.17 33.55
C GLY A 19 -17.88 -10.33 32.83
N VAL A 20 -17.54 -10.49 31.54
CA VAL A 20 -17.18 -11.77 30.88
C VAL A 20 -16.16 -12.56 31.76
N GLU A 21 -16.06 -13.89 31.83
CA GLU A 21 -16.10 -14.96 30.83
C GLU A 21 -16.49 -16.31 31.49
N GLU A 22 -17.33 -17.13 30.85
CA GLU A 22 -17.50 -18.54 31.21
C GLU A 22 -16.80 -19.40 30.14
N VAL A 23 -15.60 -19.89 30.47
CA VAL A 23 -14.82 -20.79 29.63
C VAL A 23 -15.27 -22.23 29.89
N LEU A 24 -15.92 -22.85 28.90
CA LEU A 24 -16.12 -24.30 28.88
C LEU A 24 -14.78 -25.02 28.67
N LEU A 25 -14.32 -25.73 29.69
CA LEU A 25 -13.18 -26.65 29.66
C LEU A 25 -13.61 -28.02 29.14
N LEU A 26 -12.97 -28.50 28.07
CA LEU A 26 -12.91 -29.92 27.71
C LEU A 26 -11.64 -30.56 28.33
N PRO A 27 -11.68 -31.82 28.80
CA PRO A 27 -10.61 -32.41 29.58
C PRO A 27 -9.52 -33.04 28.70
N GLY A 28 -8.26 -32.87 29.12
CA GLY A 28 -7.17 -33.77 28.68
C GLY A 28 -5.88 -33.10 28.23
N VAL A 29 -5.15 -32.42 29.14
CA VAL A 29 -3.68 -32.28 29.03
C VAL A 29 -3.09 -32.35 30.44
N THR A 30 -2.22 -33.33 30.66
CA THR A 30 -1.50 -33.57 31.91
C THR A 30 -0.34 -32.60 32.11
N ALA A 31 -0.16 -32.16 33.35
CA ALA A 31 0.84 -31.20 33.79
C ALA A 31 2.26 -31.78 33.93
N SER A 32 3.26 -31.03 33.44
CA SER A 32 4.63 -30.90 33.97
C SER A 32 5.30 -29.80 33.10
N SER A 33 5.95 -28.74 33.56
CA SER A 33 6.64 -28.44 34.81
C SER A 33 6.74 -26.92 34.93
N VAL A 34 6.39 -26.36 36.10
CA VAL A 34 6.57 -24.95 36.44
C VAL A 34 8.02 -24.73 36.87
N GLN A 35 8.69 -23.72 36.32
CA GLN A 35 9.85 -23.11 36.96
C GLN A 35 9.69 -21.59 36.99
N THR A 36 9.46 -21.11 38.21
CA THR A 36 9.48 -19.73 38.67
C THR A 36 10.90 -19.18 38.60
N VAL A 37 11.08 -17.97 38.06
CA VAL A 37 12.21 -17.11 38.44
C VAL A 37 11.73 -15.69 38.62
N ALA A 38 11.99 -15.14 39.81
CA ALA A 38 11.61 -13.82 40.24
C ALA A 38 12.61 -12.74 39.81
N SER A 39 12.06 -11.54 39.59
CA SER A 39 12.58 -10.19 39.84
C SER A 39 14.08 -9.91 39.86
N THR A 40 14.51 -8.93 39.07
CA THR A 40 15.47 -7.91 39.55
C THR A 40 15.13 -6.54 38.95
N THR A 41 14.77 -5.62 39.83
CA THR A 41 14.60 -4.19 39.61
C THR A 41 15.97 -3.52 39.50
N VAL A 42 16.18 -2.68 38.48
CA VAL A 42 17.13 -1.56 38.57
C VAL A 42 16.42 -0.34 38.01
N GLY A 43 16.10 0.60 38.90
CA GLY A 43 15.56 1.89 38.56
C GLY A 43 16.64 2.83 38.03
N ASN A 44 16.24 3.76 37.17
CA ASN A 44 16.86 5.07 37.18
C ASN A 44 15.83 6.14 36.83
N SER A 45 15.67 7.09 37.75
CA SER A 45 14.78 8.24 37.62
C SER A 45 15.44 9.30 36.74
N VAL A 46 14.67 9.91 35.83
CA VAL A 46 14.91 11.31 35.43
C VAL A 46 13.57 12.03 35.35
N ARG A 47 13.56 13.22 35.98
CA ARG A 47 12.43 14.08 36.33
C ARG A 47 11.63 14.59 35.13
N ALA A 48 10.33 14.70 35.36
CA ALA A 48 9.41 15.58 34.64
C ALA A 48 9.64 17.05 35.03
N SER A 49 9.56 17.95 34.04
CA SER A 49 9.28 19.38 34.24
C SER A 49 8.57 19.95 33.01
N ALA A 50 7.32 20.37 33.21
CA ALA A 50 6.58 21.39 32.46
C ALA A 50 5.76 22.17 33.51
N PRO A 51 5.15 23.35 33.24
CA PRO A 51 5.07 24.13 31.99
C PRO A 51 5.36 25.64 32.19
N ALA A 52 5.34 26.43 31.12
CA ALA A 52 5.08 27.87 31.20
C ALA A 52 4.29 28.38 29.98
N VAL A 53 3.27 29.17 30.28
CA VAL A 53 2.26 29.77 29.40
C VAL A 53 2.69 31.20 29.06
N ALA A 54 2.48 31.66 27.81
CA ALA A 54 2.20 33.07 27.53
C ALA A 54 1.52 33.24 26.15
N ARG A 55 0.47 34.06 26.14
CA ARG A 55 -0.33 34.48 24.97
C ARG A 55 0.17 35.84 24.44
N GLY A 56 -0.06 36.10 23.14
CA GLY A 56 -0.70 37.34 22.68
C GLY A 56 0.12 38.34 21.83
N PHE A 57 -0.43 38.65 20.63
CA PHE A 57 -0.45 39.93 19.86
C PHE A 57 0.91 40.63 19.56
N ASP A 58 1.16 41.34 18.45
CA ASP A 58 0.33 42.14 17.56
C ASP A 58 1.06 42.45 16.22
N SER A 59 0.36 43.12 15.32
CA SER A 59 0.69 43.45 13.91
C SER A 59 1.50 44.74 13.70
N ALA A 60 1.83 45.03 12.42
CA ALA A 60 2.15 46.36 11.82
C ALA A 60 3.60 46.90 12.01
N LEU A 61 4.24 47.72 11.16
CA LEU A 61 4.10 48.26 9.79
C LEU A 61 5.36 49.15 9.54
N PHE A 62 5.76 49.36 8.27
CA PHE A 62 6.59 50.48 7.75
C PHE A 62 8.06 50.62 8.28
N ALA A 63 9.05 51.18 7.58
CA ALA A 63 9.21 51.81 6.27
C ALA A 63 10.72 52.07 6.02
N THR A 64 11.09 52.09 4.74
CA THR A 64 12.07 53.00 4.08
C THR A 64 13.55 53.04 4.48
N GLY A 65 14.40 52.89 3.46
CA GLY A 65 15.77 53.45 3.45
C GLY A 65 16.47 53.18 2.12
N ARG A 66 16.54 54.19 1.25
CA ARG A 66 17.14 54.19 -0.10
C ARG A 66 18.67 54.36 -0.09
N ASN A 67 19.25 54.14 -1.27
CA ASN A 67 20.50 54.67 -1.87
C ASN A 67 21.55 53.58 -2.13
N SER A 68 22.30 53.52 -3.23
CA SER A 68 22.32 54.20 -4.53
C SER A 68 23.28 53.39 -5.45
N THR A 69 22.93 53.29 -6.73
CA THR A 69 23.67 52.79 -7.93
C THR A 69 24.88 53.67 -8.32
N PRO A 70 25.63 53.41 -9.44
CA PRO A 70 26.27 52.20 -10.04
C PRO A 70 27.70 52.59 -10.60
N PRO A 71 28.18 52.21 -11.82
CA PRO A 71 28.33 50.94 -12.56
C PRO A 71 29.84 50.64 -12.87
N ILE A 72 30.16 49.63 -13.69
CA ILE A 72 31.05 49.73 -14.89
C ILE A 72 31.05 48.42 -15.70
N VAL A 73 30.96 48.60 -17.01
CA VAL A 73 30.98 47.63 -18.12
C VAL A 73 32.42 47.49 -18.62
N VAL A 74 32.86 46.27 -18.99
CA VAL A 74 33.88 46.09 -20.05
C VAL A 74 33.53 44.86 -20.89
N SER A 75 33.53 45.07 -22.20
CA SER A 75 33.28 44.16 -23.31
C SER A 75 34.58 43.70 -24.00
N GLY A 76 34.50 42.58 -24.74
CA GLY A 76 35.38 42.19 -25.86
C GLY A 76 36.25 40.96 -25.59
N SER A 77 36.65 40.11 -26.53
CA SER A 77 36.36 39.87 -27.96
C SER A 77 37.13 38.60 -28.34
N ASP A 78 36.60 37.85 -29.31
CA ASP A 78 37.28 37.04 -30.33
C ASP A 78 38.02 35.70 -30.06
N ASP A 79 37.75 34.82 -31.05
CA ASP A 79 38.56 33.77 -31.68
C ASP A 79 38.76 32.38 -31.02
N GLY A 80 38.07 31.37 -31.59
CA GLY A 80 38.59 29.99 -31.73
C GLY A 80 39.61 29.89 -32.89
N PRO A 81 40.10 28.70 -33.33
CA PRO A 81 39.59 27.33 -33.11
C PRO A 81 40.70 26.27 -32.83
N ALA A 82 40.29 25.01 -32.57
CA ALA A 82 40.79 23.78 -33.22
C ALA A 82 40.69 22.51 -32.34
N ARG A 83 40.12 21.47 -32.96
CA ARG A 83 39.92 20.09 -32.47
C ARG A 83 41.22 19.34 -32.17
N ARG A 84 41.16 18.45 -31.17
CA ARG A 84 41.98 17.21 -31.09
C ARG A 84 41.04 16.02 -30.79
N PRO A 85 41.26 14.84 -31.38
CA PRO A 85 40.34 13.70 -31.24
C PRO A 85 40.62 12.92 -29.94
N THR A 86 39.56 12.51 -29.25
CA THR A 86 39.61 11.47 -28.21
C THR A 86 39.27 10.11 -28.82
N PRO A 87 39.94 9.02 -28.41
CA PRO A 87 39.73 7.71 -28.98
C PRO A 87 38.41 7.09 -28.48
N GLU A 88 37.70 6.45 -29.42
CA GLU A 88 36.55 5.59 -29.17
C GLU A 88 36.92 4.47 -28.19
N ARG A 89 36.17 4.38 -27.08
CA ARG A 89 36.21 3.22 -26.19
C ARG A 89 34.87 2.51 -26.28
N SER A 90 34.95 1.29 -26.79
CA SER A 90 33.91 0.28 -26.89
C SER A 90 33.04 0.19 -25.64
N VAL A 91 31.72 0.37 -25.82
CA VAL A 91 30.74 0.10 -24.77
C VAL A 91 30.50 -1.41 -24.72
N ALA A 92 31.24 -2.08 -23.85
CA ALA A 92 30.88 -3.41 -23.36
C ALA A 92 29.56 -3.30 -22.57
N ARG A 93 28.64 -4.23 -22.83
CA ARG A 93 27.37 -4.36 -22.10
C ARG A 93 27.66 -4.58 -20.62
N VAL A 94 27.25 -3.65 -19.77
CA VAL A 94 27.20 -3.84 -18.31
C VAL A 94 25.74 -3.99 -17.92
N ALA A 95 25.37 -5.20 -17.48
CA ALA A 95 24.14 -5.43 -16.76
C ALA A 95 24.32 -4.87 -15.34
N ASP A 96 23.84 -3.65 -15.10
CA ASP A 96 23.79 -3.08 -13.75
C ASP A 96 22.51 -3.52 -13.04
N SER A 97 22.57 -4.68 -12.39
CA SER A 97 21.59 -5.09 -11.37
C SER A 97 21.95 -4.42 -10.05
N ASN A 98 21.59 -3.15 -9.88
CA ASN A 98 21.84 -2.37 -8.67
C ASN A 98 20.77 -2.63 -7.59
N VAL A 99 20.51 -3.91 -7.31
CA VAL A 99 19.57 -4.35 -6.26
C VAL A 99 20.20 -4.02 -4.90
N PRO A 100 19.57 -3.21 -4.03
CA PRO A 100 20.12 -2.88 -2.72
C PRO A 100 20.50 -4.15 -1.93
N THR A 101 21.75 -4.21 -1.45
CA THR A 101 22.22 -5.27 -0.55
C THR A 101 21.37 -5.25 0.71
N GLY A 102 20.41 -6.17 0.81
CA GLY A 102 19.33 -6.15 1.81
C GLY A 102 17.96 -6.53 1.25
N ILE A 103 17.78 -6.53 -0.07
CA ILE A 103 16.72 -7.29 -0.72
C ILE A 103 17.24 -8.74 -0.77
N ALA A 104 16.97 -9.50 0.28
CA ALA A 104 17.11 -10.94 0.16
C ALA A 104 16.19 -11.38 -1.00
N SER A 105 16.68 -12.25 -1.89
CA SER A 105 15.78 -13.17 -2.57
C SER A 105 15.15 -14.01 -1.46
N ILE A 106 14.07 -13.51 -0.86
CA ILE A 106 13.44 -14.22 0.24
C ILE A 106 12.81 -15.46 -0.36
N SER A 107 13.34 -16.61 0.06
CA SER A 107 12.73 -17.91 -0.20
C SER A 107 11.31 -17.82 0.34
N THR A 108 10.38 -17.93 -0.58
CA THR A 108 8.97 -17.58 -0.47
C THR A 108 8.17 -18.50 0.46
N GLY A 109 8.85 -19.40 1.18
CA GLY A 109 8.25 -20.42 2.03
C GLY A 109 7.34 -19.87 3.11
N VAL A 110 7.68 -18.73 3.74
CA VAL A 110 6.86 -18.18 4.85
C VAL A 110 5.53 -17.61 4.35
N VAL A 111 5.53 -16.95 3.19
CA VAL A 111 4.32 -16.43 2.55
C VAL A 111 3.44 -17.60 2.11
N THR A 112 4.03 -18.63 1.48
CA THR A 112 3.28 -19.82 1.04
C THR A 112 2.71 -20.64 2.22
N GLU A 113 3.45 -20.85 3.30
CA GLU A 113 3.00 -21.67 4.44
C GLU A 113 1.89 -21.03 5.29
N ILE A 114 1.91 -19.70 5.48
CA ILE A 114 0.88 -18.98 6.25
C ILE A 114 -0.40 -18.79 5.42
N ILE A 115 -0.27 -18.67 4.10
CA ILE A 115 -1.38 -18.39 3.18
C ILE A 115 -2.05 -19.66 2.69
N ALA A 116 -1.33 -20.79 2.58
CA ALA A 116 -1.86 -22.05 2.09
C ALA A 116 -3.21 -22.43 2.73
N PRO A 117 -3.43 -22.39 4.06
CA PRO A 117 -4.72 -22.80 4.64
C PRO A 117 -5.90 -21.90 4.23
N ILE A 118 -5.65 -20.61 3.98
CA ILE A 118 -6.67 -19.66 3.55
C ILE A 118 -6.91 -19.82 2.05
N VAL A 119 -5.84 -19.86 1.24
CA VAL A 119 -5.93 -20.11 -0.21
C VAL A 119 -6.56 -21.48 -0.51
N ASP A 120 -6.22 -22.53 0.25
CA ASP A 120 -6.78 -23.89 0.17
C ASP A 120 -8.28 -23.94 0.45
N ARG A 121 -8.78 -23.07 1.34
CA ARG A 121 -10.22 -22.93 1.61
C ARG A 121 -10.93 -22.03 0.62
N ILE A 122 -10.18 -21.20 -0.09
CA ILE A 122 -10.66 -20.15 -0.97
C ILE A 122 -10.68 -20.60 -2.45
N VAL A 123 -10.23 -21.80 -2.78
CA VAL A 123 -10.24 -22.23 -4.19
C VAL A 123 -11.66 -22.62 -4.63
N PRO A 124 -12.28 -21.89 -5.57
CA PRO A 124 -13.53 -22.28 -6.22
C PRO A 124 -13.39 -23.63 -6.94
N PRO A 125 -14.49 -24.34 -7.24
CA PRO A 125 -14.42 -25.68 -7.80
C PRO A 125 -13.60 -25.73 -9.11
N ALA A 126 -12.85 -26.83 -9.27
CA ALA A 126 -12.03 -27.10 -10.44
C ALA A 126 -12.85 -27.01 -11.75
N GLY A 127 -12.34 -26.28 -12.74
CA GLY A 127 -12.98 -26.09 -14.06
C GLY A 127 -13.71 -24.76 -14.27
N SER A 128 -13.75 -23.88 -13.27
CA SER A 128 -14.30 -22.51 -13.37
C SER A 128 -13.37 -21.54 -14.10
N SER A 129 -13.92 -20.56 -14.83
CA SER A 129 -13.11 -19.52 -15.49
C SER A 129 -12.49 -18.57 -14.47
N ARG A 130 -11.36 -17.90 -14.76
CA ARG A 130 -10.72 -16.95 -13.81
C ARG A 130 -11.69 -15.87 -13.31
N ALA A 131 -12.62 -15.43 -14.15
CA ALA A 131 -13.64 -14.45 -13.78
C ALA A 131 -14.61 -15.02 -12.73
N ASP A 132 -15.10 -16.25 -12.93
CA ASP A 132 -15.96 -16.93 -11.94
C ASP A 132 -15.21 -17.14 -10.63
N GLN A 133 -13.91 -17.44 -10.71
CA GLN A 133 -13.08 -17.63 -9.54
C GLN A 133 -12.93 -16.35 -8.71
N LEU A 134 -12.71 -15.21 -9.38
CA LEU A 134 -12.67 -13.91 -8.71
C LEU A 134 -14.03 -13.53 -8.12
N ALA A 135 -15.13 -13.83 -8.81
CA ALA A 135 -16.48 -13.56 -8.29
C ALA A 135 -16.79 -14.39 -7.03
N ALA A 136 -16.40 -15.67 -7.01
CA ALA A 136 -16.52 -16.52 -5.83
C ALA A 136 -15.66 -16.01 -4.67
N LEU A 137 -14.42 -15.58 -4.97
CA LEU A 137 -13.51 -14.99 -4.00
C LEU A 137 -14.07 -13.70 -3.38
N GLU A 138 -14.73 -12.85 -4.18
CA GLU A 138 -15.38 -11.63 -3.71
C GLU A 138 -16.52 -11.94 -2.73
N GLN A 139 -17.38 -12.92 -3.06
CA GLN A 139 -18.46 -13.35 -2.17
C GLN A 139 -17.93 -13.92 -0.84
N MET A 140 -16.85 -14.70 -0.90
CA MET A 140 -16.17 -15.20 0.30
C MET A 140 -15.55 -14.06 1.10
N HIS A 141 -14.92 -13.08 0.45
CA HIS A 141 -14.38 -11.90 1.12
C HIS A 141 -15.48 -11.17 1.90
N ALA A 142 -16.58 -10.85 1.22
CA ALA A 142 -17.69 -10.11 1.79
C ALA A 142 -18.36 -10.83 2.99
N SER A 143 -18.24 -12.16 3.06
CA SER A 143 -18.89 -12.97 4.10
C SER A 143 -17.94 -13.42 5.22
N LEU A 144 -16.65 -13.61 4.93
CA LEU A 144 -15.71 -14.29 5.84
C LEU A 144 -14.52 -13.42 6.26
N CYS A 145 -14.30 -12.25 5.67
CA CYS A 145 -13.15 -11.43 6.01
C CYS A 145 -13.29 -10.87 7.44
N ALA A 146 -12.45 -11.36 8.35
CA ALA A 146 -12.47 -10.97 9.77
C ALA A 146 -12.14 -9.49 10.01
N HIS A 147 -11.47 -8.83 9.07
CA HIS A 147 -11.25 -7.38 9.15
C HIS A 147 -12.47 -6.60 8.67
N CYS A 148 -12.92 -6.85 7.43
CA CYS A 148 -14.03 -6.11 6.84
C CYS A 148 -15.32 -6.29 7.63
N ASN A 149 -15.66 -7.52 8.05
CA ASN A 149 -16.89 -7.78 8.81
C ASN A 149 -16.94 -7.13 10.18
N ASN A 150 -15.78 -6.87 10.79
CA ASN A 150 -15.68 -6.22 12.10
C ASN A 150 -15.51 -4.69 11.99
N SER A 151 -15.34 -4.16 10.78
CA SER A 151 -15.21 -2.73 10.54
C SER A 151 -16.60 -2.10 10.34
N ALA A 152 -17.13 -1.50 11.39
CA ALA A 152 -18.43 -0.79 11.34
C ALA A 152 -18.39 0.51 10.49
N ALA A 153 -17.24 0.88 9.93
CA ALA A 153 -17.00 2.20 9.34
C ALA A 153 -17.09 2.28 7.81
N HIS A 154 -17.06 1.15 7.10
CA HIS A 154 -17.06 1.13 5.64
C HIS A 154 -18.47 0.89 5.06
N ARG A 155 -18.76 1.47 3.90
CA ARG A 155 -20.04 1.36 3.21
C ARG A 155 -20.03 0.25 2.15
N ASN A 156 -18.98 0.17 1.35
CA ASN A 156 -18.88 -0.81 0.28
C ASN A 156 -17.55 -1.55 0.37
N LEU A 157 -17.58 -2.83 -0.01
CA LEU A 157 -16.36 -3.58 -0.28
C LEU A 157 -15.73 -3.07 -1.58
N VAL A 158 -14.45 -2.76 -1.54
CA VAL A 158 -13.65 -2.36 -2.70
C VAL A 158 -12.71 -3.51 -3.06
N PHE A 159 -13.27 -4.55 -3.69
CA PHE A 159 -12.58 -5.82 -3.93
C PHE A 159 -11.40 -5.68 -4.91
N GLY A 160 -11.64 -5.05 -6.05
CA GLY A 160 -10.70 -4.89 -7.16
C GLY A 160 -11.45 -4.76 -8.48
N GLU A 161 -10.80 -4.23 -9.51
CA GLU A 161 -11.42 -3.98 -10.82
C GLU A 161 -10.42 -4.22 -11.95
N GLY A 162 -10.83 -4.94 -13.00
CA GLY A 162 -10.04 -5.17 -14.21
C GLY A 162 -10.26 -6.56 -14.82
N PRO A 163 -9.52 -6.91 -15.88
CA PRO A 163 -9.64 -8.21 -16.52
C PRO A 163 -9.08 -9.33 -15.63
N ALA A 164 -9.75 -10.48 -15.62
CA ALA A 164 -9.37 -11.63 -14.80
C ALA A 164 -8.07 -12.31 -15.26
N ASP A 165 -7.58 -11.96 -16.44
CA ASP A 165 -6.34 -12.40 -17.06
C ASP A 165 -5.34 -11.24 -17.26
N ALA A 166 -5.48 -10.15 -16.50
CA ALA A 166 -4.59 -9.00 -16.58
C ALA A 166 -3.10 -9.38 -16.47
N GLU A 167 -2.29 -8.96 -17.45
CA GLU A 167 -0.84 -9.16 -17.39
C GLU A 167 -0.14 -8.22 -16.40
N LEU A 168 -0.80 -7.09 -16.08
CA LEU A 168 -0.32 -6.05 -15.19
C LEU A 168 -1.35 -5.75 -14.09
N VAL A 169 -0.90 -5.77 -12.84
CA VAL A 169 -1.71 -5.42 -11.67
C VAL A 169 -1.09 -4.26 -10.91
N PHE A 170 -1.89 -3.29 -10.49
CA PHE A 170 -1.48 -2.26 -9.53
C PHE A 170 -2.10 -2.53 -8.16
N VAL A 171 -1.27 -2.47 -7.12
CA VAL A 171 -1.67 -2.74 -5.74
C VAL A 171 -1.39 -1.53 -4.85
N GLY A 172 -2.43 -0.94 -4.28
CA GLY A 172 -2.34 0.13 -3.28
C GLY A 172 -2.55 -0.34 -1.85
N GLU A 173 -2.74 0.61 -0.95
CA GLU A 173 -2.83 0.38 0.49
C GLU A 173 -4.25 -0.02 0.93
N SER A 174 -5.16 0.94 0.93
CA SER A 174 -6.53 0.79 1.41
C SER A 174 -7.45 1.80 0.69
N PRO A 175 -8.77 1.57 0.66
CA PRO A 175 -9.71 2.47 0.03
C PRO A 175 -9.85 3.79 0.79
N ASN A 176 -9.99 4.88 0.06
CA ASN A 176 -10.40 6.18 0.57
C ASN A 176 -11.94 6.35 0.58
N GLU A 177 -12.41 7.54 0.96
CA GLU A 177 -13.84 7.89 0.99
C GLU A 177 -14.56 7.69 -0.34
N SER A 178 -14.03 8.22 -1.43
CA SER A 178 -14.64 8.08 -2.74
C SER A 178 -14.67 6.64 -3.22
N GLU A 179 -13.63 5.85 -2.89
CA GLU A 179 -13.58 4.42 -3.19
C GLU A 179 -14.63 3.64 -2.41
N ASP A 180 -14.77 3.92 -1.12
CA ASP A 180 -15.79 3.33 -0.25
C ASP A 180 -17.21 3.70 -0.68
N GLU A 181 -17.44 4.95 -1.12
CA GLU A 181 -18.75 5.37 -1.61
C GLU A 181 -19.15 4.67 -2.91
N GLN A 182 -18.19 4.40 -3.79
CA GLN A 182 -18.44 3.86 -5.13
C GLN A 182 -18.24 2.34 -5.21
N GLY A 183 -17.59 1.71 -4.23
CA GLY A 183 -17.21 0.30 -4.29
C GLY A 183 -16.12 0.00 -5.33
N ARG A 184 -15.35 1.01 -5.75
CA ARG A 184 -14.39 0.90 -6.87
C ARG A 184 -12.99 1.36 -6.45
N PRO A 185 -11.92 0.63 -6.81
CA PRO A 185 -10.58 0.97 -6.38
C PRO A 185 -10.05 2.18 -7.15
N PHE A 186 -9.23 3.00 -6.51
CA PHE A 186 -8.58 4.17 -7.11
C PHE A 186 -9.55 5.07 -7.88
N VAL A 187 -10.64 5.47 -7.24
CA VAL A 187 -11.47 6.60 -7.67
C VAL A 187 -11.16 7.81 -6.79
N GLY A 188 -11.31 9.02 -7.35
CA GLY A 188 -10.87 10.27 -6.74
C GLY A 188 -9.47 10.71 -7.17
N ARG A 189 -8.89 11.72 -6.50
CA ARG A 189 -7.69 12.44 -6.98
C ARG A 189 -6.46 11.55 -7.18
N ALA A 190 -6.20 10.64 -6.23
CA ALA A 190 -5.09 9.69 -6.35
C ALA A 190 -5.33 8.69 -7.49
N GLY A 191 -6.59 8.32 -7.72
CA GLY A 191 -7.02 7.49 -8.83
C GLY A 191 -6.84 8.16 -10.19
N GLU A 192 -7.24 9.42 -10.32
CA GLU A 192 -7.01 10.21 -11.53
C GLU A 192 -5.51 10.27 -11.88
N LYS A 193 -4.65 10.45 -10.86
CA LYS A 193 -3.21 10.44 -11.07
C LYS A 193 -2.69 9.06 -11.51
N LEU A 194 -3.27 7.97 -10.99
CA LEU A 194 -2.95 6.62 -11.45
C LEU A 194 -3.41 6.40 -12.89
N ASP A 195 -4.59 6.88 -13.27
CA ASP A 195 -5.10 6.81 -14.63
C ASP A 195 -4.19 7.58 -15.60
N GLU A 196 -3.67 8.75 -15.21
CA GLU A 196 -2.65 9.46 -15.98
C GLU A 196 -1.35 8.65 -16.14
N MET A 197 -0.91 7.94 -15.10
CA MET A 197 0.27 7.06 -15.15
C MET A 197 0.06 5.89 -16.11
N ILE A 198 -1.11 5.23 -16.05
CA ILE A 198 -1.49 4.13 -16.93
C ILE A 198 -1.59 4.62 -18.38
N ALA A 199 -2.20 5.78 -18.61
CA ALA A 199 -2.29 6.40 -19.93
C ALA A 199 -0.91 6.78 -20.49
N ALA A 200 0.01 7.26 -19.64
CA ALA A 200 1.39 7.54 -20.02
C ALA A 200 2.16 6.27 -20.43
N MET A 201 1.79 5.10 -19.88
CA MET A 201 2.29 3.80 -20.32
C MET A 201 1.69 3.32 -21.65
N GLY A 202 0.72 4.06 -22.21
CA GLY A 202 0.01 3.68 -23.43
C GLY A 202 -1.00 2.56 -23.20
N LEU A 203 -1.48 2.41 -21.98
CA LEU A 203 -2.49 1.43 -21.58
C LEU A 203 -3.81 2.14 -21.24
N ALA A 204 -4.92 1.44 -21.39
CA ALA A 204 -6.20 1.81 -20.82
C ALA A 204 -6.37 1.19 -19.42
N ARG A 205 -7.16 1.84 -18.57
CA ARG A 205 -7.54 1.30 -17.25
C ARG A 205 -8.16 -0.10 -17.35
N SER A 206 -8.92 -0.37 -18.42
CA SER A 206 -9.55 -1.67 -18.69
C SER A 206 -8.56 -2.78 -19.09
N GLU A 207 -7.30 -2.45 -19.37
CA GLU A 207 -6.25 -3.43 -19.71
C GLU A 207 -5.45 -3.89 -18.48
N VAL A 208 -5.68 -3.30 -17.31
CA VAL A 208 -4.94 -3.58 -16.07
C VAL A 208 -5.89 -3.94 -14.95
N TYR A 209 -5.41 -4.68 -13.96
CA TYR A 209 -6.17 -4.94 -12.74
C TYR A 209 -5.72 -4.00 -11.62
N LEU A 210 -6.67 -3.45 -10.88
CA LEU A 210 -6.44 -2.53 -9.79
C LEU A 210 -6.99 -3.11 -8.49
N ALA A 211 -6.17 -3.10 -7.45
CA ALA A 211 -6.53 -3.65 -6.14
C ALA A 211 -5.83 -2.88 -5.01
N ASN A 212 -6.34 -2.99 -3.79
CA ASN A 212 -5.65 -2.57 -2.57
C ASN A 212 -5.33 -3.80 -1.71
N VAL A 213 -4.39 -3.66 -0.76
CA VAL A 213 -4.13 -4.69 0.26
C VAL A 213 -5.36 -4.90 1.13
N ILE A 214 -5.86 -3.80 1.70
CA ILE A 214 -7.11 -3.78 2.46
C ILE A 214 -8.25 -3.45 1.51
N LYS A 215 -9.42 -4.08 1.69
CA LYS A 215 -10.57 -3.94 0.78
C LYS A 215 -11.72 -3.10 1.35
N CYS A 216 -11.64 -2.67 2.60
CA CYS A 216 -12.59 -1.75 3.22
C CYS A 216 -11.87 -0.48 3.68
N ARG A 217 -12.56 0.66 3.64
CA ARG A 217 -12.01 1.91 4.16
C ARG A 217 -11.77 1.81 5.68
N PRO A 218 -10.56 2.10 6.17
CA PRO A 218 -10.30 2.16 7.60
C PRO A 218 -11.01 3.38 8.23
N PRO A 219 -11.51 3.28 9.48
CA PRO A 219 -12.03 4.42 10.22
C PRO A 219 -11.06 5.61 10.17
N GLU A 220 -11.59 6.79 9.85
CA GLU A 220 -10.84 8.06 9.75
C GLU A 220 -9.62 8.04 8.79
N ASN A 221 -9.59 7.09 7.84
CA ASN A 221 -8.46 6.91 6.90
C ASN A 221 -7.10 6.76 7.62
N HIS A 222 -7.08 6.07 8.77
CA HIS A 222 -5.84 5.82 9.50
C HIS A 222 -4.86 4.95 8.67
N ALA A 223 -3.58 5.00 9.04
CA ALA A 223 -2.55 4.24 8.36
C ALA A 223 -2.73 2.74 8.58
N THR A 224 -2.61 1.94 7.52
CA THR A 224 -2.85 0.50 7.57
C THR A 224 -2.01 -0.20 8.65
N LEU A 225 -2.69 -0.97 9.51
CA LEU A 225 -2.07 -1.71 10.60
C LEU A 225 -1.69 -3.13 10.16
N ALA A 226 -0.61 -3.68 10.73
CA ALA A 226 -0.17 -5.04 10.43
C ALA A 226 -1.29 -6.09 10.64
N LEU A 227 -2.06 -5.95 11.72
CA LEU A 227 -3.17 -6.86 12.02
C LEU A 227 -4.29 -6.81 10.97
N GLU A 228 -4.53 -5.67 10.34
CA GLU A 228 -5.52 -5.53 9.26
C GLU A 228 -5.01 -6.23 8.00
N VAL A 229 -3.71 -6.07 7.71
CA VAL A 229 -3.04 -6.77 6.61
C VAL A 229 -3.09 -8.28 6.81
N ASP A 230 -2.81 -8.78 8.01
CA ASP A 230 -2.84 -10.21 8.32
C ASP A 230 -4.24 -10.81 8.07
N ARG A 231 -5.29 -10.04 8.34
CA ARG A 231 -6.69 -10.48 8.21
C ARG A 231 -7.26 -10.33 6.80
N CYS A 232 -6.82 -9.33 6.04
CA CYS A 232 -7.39 -8.98 4.74
C CYS A 232 -6.46 -9.32 3.55
N GLY A 233 -5.14 -9.24 3.75
CA GLY A 233 -4.11 -9.53 2.77
C GLY A 233 -4.18 -10.91 2.12
N PRO A 234 -4.59 -11.99 2.81
CA PRO A 234 -4.78 -13.30 2.17
C PRO A 234 -5.73 -13.28 0.96
N TYR A 235 -6.75 -12.41 0.96
CA TYR A 235 -7.64 -12.27 -0.19
C TYR A 235 -6.96 -11.62 -1.40
N LEU A 236 -6.07 -10.63 -1.18
CA LEU A 236 -5.27 -10.07 -2.26
C LEU A 236 -4.36 -11.15 -2.87
N LEU A 237 -3.75 -11.99 -2.03
CA LEU A 237 -2.83 -13.03 -2.48
C LEU A 237 -3.57 -14.13 -3.27
N ALA A 238 -4.80 -14.47 -2.85
CA ALA A 238 -5.70 -15.30 -3.63
C ALA A 238 -6.09 -14.65 -4.98
N GLN A 239 -6.44 -13.36 -5.00
CA GLN A 239 -6.74 -12.63 -6.25
C GLN A 239 -5.57 -12.69 -7.23
N LEU A 240 -4.36 -12.38 -6.77
CA LEU A 240 -3.15 -12.40 -7.59
C LEU A 240 -2.83 -13.82 -8.10
N SER A 241 -3.10 -14.83 -7.30
CA SER A 241 -2.89 -16.24 -7.67
C SER A 241 -3.90 -16.75 -8.72
N ILE A 242 -5.12 -16.20 -8.73
CA ILE A 242 -6.12 -16.45 -9.78
C ILE A 242 -5.75 -15.70 -11.07
N ILE A 243 -5.41 -14.41 -10.95
CA ILE A 243 -5.10 -13.55 -12.11
C ILE A 243 -3.84 -14.01 -12.83
N ARG A 244 -2.84 -14.48 -12.08
CA ARG A 244 -1.51 -14.90 -12.57
C ARG A 244 -0.85 -13.84 -13.47
N PRO A 245 -0.65 -12.61 -12.97
CA PRO A 245 -0.07 -11.54 -13.78
C PRO A 245 1.42 -11.77 -14.05
N LYS A 246 1.95 -11.09 -15.08
CA LYS A 246 3.39 -11.08 -15.38
C LYS A 246 4.13 -10.10 -14.46
N VAL A 247 3.50 -8.95 -14.19
CA VAL A 247 4.08 -7.90 -13.35
C VAL A 247 3.04 -7.34 -12.37
N ILE A 248 3.47 -7.11 -11.13
CA ILE A 248 2.72 -6.38 -10.11
C ILE A 248 3.45 -5.08 -9.81
N VAL A 249 2.73 -3.95 -9.79
CA VAL A 249 3.25 -2.66 -9.36
C VAL A 249 2.68 -2.32 -7.99
N THR A 250 3.52 -2.28 -6.96
CA THR A 250 3.09 -1.86 -5.62
C THR A 250 3.23 -0.34 -5.48
N LEU A 251 2.14 0.29 -5.06
CA LEU A 251 2.02 1.73 -4.91
C LEU A 251 2.21 2.09 -3.43
N GLY A 252 3.40 2.58 -3.09
CA GLY A 252 3.72 3.02 -1.73
C GLY A 252 4.20 1.92 -0.80
N GLY A 253 4.39 2.30 0.47
CA GLY A 253 5.00 1.45 1.49
C GLY A 253 4.18 0.20 1.83
N PRO A 254 2.91 0.34 2.28
CA PRO A 254 2.14 -0.81 2.80
C PRO A 254 1.97 -1.95 1.79
N ALA A 255 1.60 -1.64 0.54
CA ALA A 255 1.51 -2.63 -0.54
C ALA A 255 2.85 -3.33 -0.80
N THR A 256 3.93 -2.55 -0.82
CA THR A 256 5.28 -3.08 -1.03
C THR A 256 5.70 -3.99 0.13
N LYS A 257 5.49 -3.58 1.37
CA LYS A 257 5.87 -4.36 2.55
C LYS A 257 5.21 -5.73 2.57
N LEU A 258 3.93 -5.81 2.22
CA LEU A 258 3.23 -7.09 2.13
C LEU A 258 3.83 -8.00 1.05
N LEU A 259 3.96 -7.51 -0.19
CA LEU A 259 4.33 -8.37 -1.32
C LEU A 259 5.84 -8.63 -1.43
N VAL A 260 6.67 -7.73 -0.90
CA VAL A 260 8.14 -7.84 -0.94
C VAL A 260 8.70 -8.38 0.38
N ALA A 261 7.92 -8.42 1.45
CA ALA A 261 8.34 -8.86 2.79
C ALA A 261 9.62 -8.15 3.27
N SER A 262 9.67 -6.82 3.11
CA SER A 262 10.82 -5.99 3.48
C SER A 262 10.44 -4.88 4.44
N GLU A 263 11.31 -4.64 5.42
CA GLU A 263 11.19 -3.50 6.34
C GLU A 263 11.79 -2.19 5.80
N LEU A 264 12.42 -2.24 4.62
CA LEU A 264 12.99 -1.05 4.01
C LEU A 264 11.88 -0.07 3.57
N GLY A 265 12.16 1.24 3.72
CA GLY A 265 11.26 2.28 3.24
C GLY A 265 11.15 2.31 1.71
N ILE A 266 10.01 2.77 1.20
CA ILE A 266 9.70 2.80 -0.24
C ILE A 266 10.77 3.51 -1.07
N THR A 267 11.38 4.58 -0.55
CA THR A 267 12.44 5.33 -1.23
C THR A 267 13.66 4.47 -1.58
N ARG A 268 13.96 3.43 -0.77
CA ARG A 268 15.07 2.50 -1.02
C ARG A 268 14.67 1.34 -1.93
N LEU A 269 13.41 0.90 -1.85
CA LEU A 269 12.92 -0.26 -2.60
C LEU A 269 12.51 0.08 -4.03
N ARG A 270 12.01 1.29 -4.26
CA ARG A 270 11.43 1.65 -5.56
C ARG A 270 12.40 1.50 -6.73
N GLY A 271 11.86 1.07 -7.87
CA GLY A 271 12.61 0.91 -9.10
C GLY A 271 13.46 -0.36 -9.20
N ASN A 272 13.42 -1.23 -8.18
CA ASN A 272 14.10 -2.52 -8.17
C ASN A 272 13.07 -3.65 -8.22
N PHE A 273 13.17 -4.51 -9.24
CA PHE A 273 12.30 -5.68 -9.32
C PHE A 273 12.62 -6.67 -8.19
N VAL A 274 11.57 -7.27 -7.66
CA VAL A 274 11.65 -8.39 -6.70
C VAL A 274 10.83 -9.54 -7.24
N SER A 275 11.37 -10.76 -7.19
CA SER A 275 10.60 -11.96 -7.54
C SER A 275 9.74 -12.39 -6.36
N LEU A 276 8.45 -12.61 -6.60
CA LEU A 276 7.49 -13.16 -5.65
C LEU A 276 6.99 -14.49 -6.21
N LYS A 277 7.07 -15.57 -5.43
CA LYS A 277 6.38 -16.82 -5.76
C LYS A 277 4.95 -16.79 -5.22
N LEU A 278 3.99 -17.01 -6.11
CA LEU A 278 2.57 -17.16 -5.79
C LEU A 278 2.10 -18.55 -6.18
N GLY A 279 1.03 -19.04 -5.56
CA GLY A 279 0.46 -20.35 -5.84
C GLY A 279 -0.96 -20.45 -5.33
N VAL A 280 -1.73 -21.35 -5.93
CA VAL A 280 -3.02 -21.79 -5.39
C VAL A 280 -2.88 -23.24 -4.90
N ALA A 281 -3.74 -23.64 -3.97
CA ALA A 281 -3.83 -25.00 -3.43
C ALA A 281 -3.79 -26.12 -4.49
N GLN A 282 -4.38 -25.83 -5.66
CA GLN A 282 -4.66 -26.79 -6.73
C GLN A 282 -3.90 -26.44 -8.02
N GLY A 283 -2.75 -25.79 -7.93
CA GLY A 283 -1.99 -25.42 -9.12
C GLY A 283 -0.50 -25.16 -8.84
N GLU A 284 0.29 -25.19 -9.91
CA GLU A 284 1.72 -24.99 -9.77
C GLU A 284 2.05 -23.56 -9.33
N PRO A 285 2.93 -23.40 -8.32
CA PRO A 285 3.50 -22.13 -7.97
C PRO A 285 4.16 -21.48 -9.19
N PHE A 286 4.10 -20.16 -9.26
CA PHE A 286 4.71 -19.37 -10.32
C PHE A 286 5.40 -18.15 -9.75
N GLU A 287 6.42 -17.67 -10.46
CA GLU A 287 7.09 -16.42 -10.12
C GLU A 287 6.42 -15.25 -10.83
N VAL A 288 6.25 -14.14 -10.11
CA VAL A 288 5.80 -12.86 -10.63
C VAL A 288 6.81 -11.78 -10.25
N GLN A 289 7.05 -10.84 -11.17
CA GLN A 289 7.93 -9.71 -10.92
C GLN A 289 7.14 -8.59 -10.23
N VAL A 290 7.65 -8.10 -9.10
CA VAL A 290 7.07 -6.98 -8.33
C VAL A 290 7.93 -5.75 -8.51
N MET A 291 7.34 -4.64 -8.97
CA MET A 291 7.97 -3.33 -9.08
C MET A 291 7.39 -2.38 -8.02
N PRO A 292 8.15 -2.06 -6.97
CA PRO A 292 7.77 -1.01 -6.03
C PRO A 292 7.92 0.37 -6.66
N THR A 293 6.95 1.25 -6.42
CA THR A 293 7.05 2.67 -6.77
C THR A 293 6.27 3.56 -5.80
N PHE A 294 6.34 4.87 -5.97
CA PHE A 294 5.62 5.79 -5.09
C PHE A 294 4.11 5.74 -5.34
N HIS A 295 3.34 5.93 -4.26
CA HIS A 295 1.90 6.01 -4.35
C HIS A 295 1.46 7.28 -5.10
N PRO A 296 0.40 7.25 -5.93
CA PRO A 296 -0.10 8.44 -6.64
C PRO A 296 -0.41 9.63 -5.71
N ALA A 297 -0.95 9.36 -4.52
CA ALA A 297 -1.19 10.40 -3.51
C ALA A 297 0.11 11.09 -3.03
N TYR A 298 1.25 10.40 -3.04
CA TYR A 298 2.55 11.02 -2.74
C TYR A 298 2.95 12.01 -3.84
N LEU A 299 2.74 11.67 -5.11
CA LEU A 299 2.97 12.59 -6.23
C LEU A 299 2.10 13.84 -6.11
N LEU A 300 0.86 13.72 -5.65
CA LEU A 300 -0.02 14.88 -5.46
C LEU A 300 0.46 15.83 -4.34
N ARG A 301 1.03 15.29 -3.26
CA ARG A 301 1.56 16.10 -2.14
C ARG A 301 2.95 16.66 -2.41
N SER A 302 3.76 15.91 -3.16
CA SER A 302 5.17 16.21 -3.45
C SER A 302 5.43 16.14 -4.96
N TYR A 303 4.77 17.05 -5.68
CA TYR A 303 4.77 17.11 -7.14
C TYR A 303 6.03 17.83 -7.67
N THR A 304 7.17 17.13 -7.65
CA THR A 304 8.43 17.66 -8.20
C THR A 304 8.79 16.98 -9.52
N VAL A 305 9.71 17.57 -10.28
CA VAL A 305 10.19 16.98 -11.54
C VAL A 305 10.89 15.65 -11.25
N GLU A 306 11.65 15.59 -10.16
CA GLU A 306 12.43 14.44 -9.75
C GLU A 306 11.53 13.26 -9.35
N THR A 307 10.51 13.48 -8.51
CA THR A 307 9.61 12.40 -8.06
C THR A 307 8.79 11.84 -9.21
N ARG A 308 8.36 12.69 -10.14
CA ARG A 308 7.67 12.27 -11.36
C ARG A 308 8.58 11.49 -12.30
N ALA A 309 9.81 11.96 -12.52
CA ALA A 309 10.79 11.28 -13.34
C ALA A 309 11.12 9.90 -12.76
N GLN A 310 11.31 9.83 -11.44
CA GLN A 310 11.49 8.58 -10.71
C GLN A 310 10.37 7.58 -11.00
N VAL A 311 9.11 7.93 -10.71
CA VAL A 311 7.98 7.02 -11.00
C VAL A 311 7.96 6.60 -12.47
N TRP A 312 8.22 7.53 -13.39
CA TRP A 312 8.28 7.20 -14.81
C TRP A 312 9.40 6.22 -15.16
N GLU A 313 10.60 6.35 -14.59
CA GLU A 313 11.69 5.38 -14.77
C GLU A 313 11.27 3.97 -14.31
N ASP A 314 10.50 3.87 -13.22
CA ASP A 314 9.99 2.57 -12.74
C ASP A 314 9.00 1.97 -13.74
N LEU A 315 8.05 2.77 -14.23
CA LEU A 315 7.03 2.31 -15.19
C LEU A 315 7.63 1.94 -16.56
N LYS A 316 8.73 2.58 -16.99
CA LYS A 316 9.47 2.15 -18.18
C LYS A 316 10.07 0.76 -18.02
N LYS A 317 10.58 0.43 -16.83
CA LYS A 317 11.07 -0.94 -16.54
C LYS A 317 9.93 -1.95 -16.57
N VAL A 318 8.74 -1.58 -16.09
CA VAL A 318 7.51 -2.40 -16.19
C VAL A 318 7.14 -2.66 -17.65
N LEU A 319 7.12 -1.62 -18.50
CA LEU A 319 6.85 -1.78 -19.93
C LEU A 319 7.85 -2.74 -20.61
N SER A 320 9.14 -2.58 -20.28
CA SER A 320 10.19 -3.49 -20.77
C SER A 320 9.94 -4.94 -20.34
N ALA A 321 9.58 -5.17 -19.08
CA ALA A 321 9.27 -6.50 -18.55
C ALA A 321 8.02 -7.11 -19.20
N LEU A 322 7.05 -6.29 -19.62
CA LEU A 322 5.87 -6.71 -20.39
C LEU A 322 6.16 -6.87 -21.90
N GLY A 323 7.38 -6.62 -22.37
CA GLY A 323 7.73 -6.65 -23.79
C GLY A 323 7.08 -5.55 -24.63
N ARG A 324 6.66 -4.45 -24.00
CA ARG A 324 6.00 -3.32 -24.65
C ARG A 324 7.01 -2.20 -24.96
N SER A 325 6.86 -1.57 -26.13
CA SER A 325 7.63 -0.37 -26.49
C SER A 325 7.15 0.85 -25.71
N LEU A 326 8.06 1.79 -25.45
CA LEU A 326 7.69 3.07 -24.86
C LEU A 326 6.75 3.85 -25.81
N PRO A 327 5.65 4.42 -25.31
CA PRO A 327 4.80 5.30 -26.10
C PRO A 327 5.59 6.51 -26.61
N ALA A 328 5.19 7.03 -27.78
CA ALA A 328 5.74 8.29 -28.28
C ALA A 328 5.45 9.42 -27.29
N ARG A 329 6.44 10.28 -27.05
CA ARG A 329 6.28 11.45 -26.20
C ARG A 329 5.27 12.40 -26.85
N LYS A 330 4.10 12.55 -26.23
CA LYS A 330 3.11 13.56 -26.62
C LYS A 330 3.57 14.96 -26.23
#